data_AF-A0AAV9R8F2-F1
#
_entry.id   AF-A0AAV9R8F2-F1
#
_cell.length_a   1.000
_cell.length_b   1.000
_cell.length_c   1.000
_cell.angle_alpha   90.00
_cell.angle_beta   90.00
_cell.angle_gamma   90.00
#
_symmetry.space_group_name_H-M   'P 1'
#
loop_
_entity.id
_entity.type
_entity.pdbx_description
1 polymer ?
#
loop_
_entity_poly.entity_id
_entity_poly.type
_entity_poly.pdbx_seq_one_letter_code
_entity_poly.pdbx_strand_id
1 'polypeptide(L)'
;MFHSLTASWTTCLLTLCILDVWTAAGPAVQQSQRQQQSRRSRQMSTLSSPSSGNLSESAESKVERLGQAFKQNVRELREKSACLDLVFLVDESSSVGSNNFQSELRFVRKMLSDFPVAPENTRVALVTFSSKTHVVTRVDHISVPKSHQHKCSLFNQEIPAINYRGGGTFTKGAFQRAALPLNYTPADSEGKLLAG
;
A
#
# COMPACT_ATOMS: atom_id res chain seq x y z
N MET A 1 24.31 5.02 53.96
CA MET A 1 24.04 6.48 53.88
C MET A 1 23.30 6.74 52.58
N PHE A 2 22.04 7.22 52.70
CA PHE A 2 21.19 7.97 51.75
C PHE A 2 21.23 7.60 50.24
N HIS A 3 20.25 6.88 49.67
CA HIS A 3 18.88 7.23 49.21
C HIS A 3 18.76 8.23 48.02
N SER A 4 18.05 7.77 46.97
CA SER A 4 17.03 8.45 46.11
C SER A 4 17.30 8.24 44.59
N LEU A 5 16.57 7.42 43.82
CA LEU A 5 15.20 7.61 43.26
C LEU A 5 15.07 9.02 42.64
N THR A 6 14.83 9.18 41.33
CA THR A 6 13.50 9.03 40.69
C THR A 6 13.55 8.63 39.21
N ALA A 7 12.50 7.92 38.81
CA ALA A 7 12.14 7.51 37.46
C ALA A 7 11.53 8.63 36.60
N SER A 8 11.33 8.29 35.32
CA SER A 8 10.13 8.59 34.52
C SER A 8 10.01 9.90 33.73
N TRP A 9 9.87 9.70 32.40
CA TRP A 9 8.93 10.35 31.46
C TRP A 9 9.38 11.64 30.76
N THR A 10 9.99 11.50 29.57
CA THR A 10 9.94 12.52 28.51
C THR A 10 9.82 11.88 27.11
N THR A 11 8.90 10.92 26.99
CA THR A 11 8.29 10.51 25.71
C THR A 11 6.83 10.95 25.72
N CYS A 12 6.50 12.13 25.18
CA CYS A 12 5.16 12.47 24.68
C CYS A 12 5.15 13.90 24.09
N LEU A 13 5.67 14.08 22.87
CA LEU A 13 5.35 15.24 22.02
C LEU A 13 4.71 14.73 20.72
N LEU A 14 3.58 14.03 20.90
CA LEU A 14 2.51 13.87 19.91
C LEU A 14 1.19 14.15 20.65
N THR A 15 0.93 15.42 20.93
CA THR A 15 -0.36 15.88 21.43
C THR A 15 -1.37 15.92 20.28
N LEU A 16 -2.09 14.81 20.13
CA LEU A 16 -3.54 14.72 20.01
C LEU A 16 -4.24 15.89 19.27
N CYS A 17 -4.51 15.67 17.97
CA CYS A 17 -5.78 16.08 17.37
C CYS A 17 -6.73 14.89 17.42
N ILE A 18 -8.03 15.17 17.56
CA ILE A 18 -9.20 14.26 17.55
C ILE A 18 -9.74 13.97 18.95
N LEU A 19 -10.77 14.70 19.34
CA LEU A 19 -12.07 14.19 19.81
C LEU A 19 -13.03 15.37 20.00
N ASP A 20 -14.04 15.45 19.12
CA ASP A 20 -15.41 15.95 19.38
C ASP A 20 -16.29 15.31 18.29
N VAL A 21 -16.71 14.05 18.48
CA VAL A 21 -17.92 13.60 19.21
C VAL A 21 -19.08 13.33 18.24
N TRP A 22 -19.24 12.03 18.04
CA TRP A 22 -20.38 11.25 17.54
C TRP A 22 -21.60 11.45 18.47
N THR A 23 -22.84 11.37 18.01
CA THR A 23 -23.92 10.35 18.28
C THR A 23 -25.24 11.14 18.28
N ALA A 24 -26.45 10.70 17.94
CA ALA A 24 -27.12 9.43 17.66
C ALA A 24 -28.42 9.79 16.87
N ALA A 25 -28.78 9.07 15.81
CA ALA A 25 -29.88 8.08 15.75
C ALA A 25 -31.23 8.61 15.18
N GLY A 26 -31.79 7.88 14.20
CA GLY A 26 -33.11 8.09 13.58
C GLY A 26 -34.26 7.49 14.41
N PRO A 27 -35.39 6.98 13.83
CA PRO A 27 -35.81 6.92 12.42
C PRO A 27 -37.30 7.32 12.19
N ALA A 28 -37.82 6.96 11.01
CA ALA A 28 -39.23 6.67 10.67
C ALA A 28 -40.04 7.72 9.85
N VAL A 29 -40.33 7.28 8.62
CA VAL A 29 -41.34 7.73 7.65
C VAL A 29 -42.72 7.24 8.08
N GLN A 30 -43.77 8.07 7.98
CA GLN A 30 -45.08 7.65 7.43
C GLN A 30 -46.03 8.84 7.12
N GLN A 31 -46.49 8.87 5.87
CA GLN A 31 -47.84 9.20 5.36
C GLN A 31 -48.59 10.53 5.64
N SER A 32 -48.90 11.18 4.51
CA SER A 32 -50.26 11.38 3.95
C SER A 32 -51.07 12.64 4.28
N GLN A 33 -51.74 13.09 3.19
CA GLN A 33 -52.96 13.88 3.09
C GLN A 33 -52.92 15.42 3.22
N ARG A 34 -53.04 16.02 2.03
CA ARG A 34 -54.11 16.92 1.57
C ARG A 34 -54.51 18.15 2.41
N GLN A 35 -54.75 19.19 1.61
CA GLN A 35 -55.69 20.30 1.76
C GLN A 35 -55.21 21.59 2.44
N GLN A 36 -54.94 22.55 1.54
CA GLN A 36 -55.67 23.82 1.42
C GLN A 36 -55.53 24.89 2.50
N GLN A 37 -55.43 26.11 1.97
CA GLN A 37 -55.83 27.39 2.54
C GLN A 37 -54.80 28.17 3.38
N SER A 38 -54.31 29.21 2.71
CA SER A 38 -54.58 30.61 3.09
C SER A 38 -53.76 31.25 4.20
N ARG A 39 -53.22 32.42 3.83
CA ARG A 39 -52.94 33.61 4.65
C ARG A 39 -51.59 33.74 5.36
N ARG A 40 -50.82 34.67 4.77
CA ARG A 40 -50.22 35.88 5.40
C ARG A 40 -49.17 35.65 6.51
N SER A 41 -47.95 36.12 6.21
CA SER A 41 -47.31 37.30 6.85
C SER A 41 -45.87 37.07 7.33
N ARG A 42 -44.97 37.89 6.76
CA ARG A 42 -43.76 38.52 7.34
C ARG A 42 -42.44 37.74 7.51
N GLN A 43 -41.41 38.38 6.92
CA GLN A 43 -40.01 38.55 7.39
C GLN A 43 -39.12 37.29 7.34
N MET A 44 -37.80 37.34 7.13
CA MET A 44 -36.79 38.33 6.74
C MET A 44 -35.55 37.50 6.34
N SER A 45 -34.74 38.04 5.42
CA SER A 45 -33.45 37.54 4.92
C SER A 45 -32.64 36.58 5.80
N THR A 46 -32.17 35.47 5.21
CA THR A 46 -30.85 34.88 5.56
C THR A 46 -30.15 34.41 4.29
N LEU A 47 -28.96 34.95 4.03
CA LEU A 47 -28.02 34.40 3.05
C LEU A 47 -27.65 32.99 3.52
N SER A 48 -27.93 31.98 2.71
CA SER A 48 -27.38 30.64 2.91
C SER A 48 -25.91 30.62 2.45
N SER A 49 -25.01 30.37 3.40
CA SER A 49 -23.60 30.04 3.14
C SER A 49 -23.51 28.73 2.33
N PRO A 50 -22.48 28.58 1.46
CA PRO A 50 -22.38 27.44 0.57
C PRO A 50 -22.00 26.15 1.30
N SER A 51 -22.54 25.05 0.79
CA SER A 51 -22.48 23.70 1.33
C SER A 51 -21.07 23.08 1.30
N SER A 52 -20.76 22.29 2.33
CA SER A 52 -19.61 21.37 2.41
C SER A 52 -19.67 20.19 1.42
N GLY A 53 -20.50 20.27 0.37
CA GLY A 53 -20.77 19.16 -0.56
C GLY A 53 -19.73 18.97 -1.67
N ASN A 54 -18.84 19.93 -1.92
CA ASN A 54 -17.96 19.89 -3.09
C ASN A 54 -16.64 19.12 -2.90
N LEU A 55 -16.23 18.83 -1.65
CA LEU A 55 -14.92 18.24 -1.37
C LEU A 55 -14.91 16.71 -1.46
N SER A 56 -15.95 16.02 -0.97
CA SER A 56 -16.04 14.55 -1.03
C SER A 56 -16.15 14.07 -2.48
N GLU A 57 -17.03 14.72 -3.26
CA GLU A 57 -17.25 14.39 -4.67
C GLU A 57 -15.98 14.60 -5.51
N SER A 58 -15.20 15.65 -5.21
CA SER A 58 -13.91 15.90 -5.86
C SER A 58 -12.86 14.83 -5.53
N ALA A 59 -12.79 14.41 -4.26
CA ALA A 59 -11.86 13.37 -3.82
C ALA A 59 -12.22 12.02 -4.45
N GLU A 60 -13.49 11.63 -4.42
CA GLU A 60 -14.00 10.41 -5.05
C GLU A 60 -13.72 10.40 -6.55
N SER A 61 -13.96 11.51 -7.25
CA SER A 61 -13.66 11.64 -8.68
C SER A 61 -12.17 11.45 -9.00
N LYS A 62 -11.28 11.97 -8.16
CA LYS A 62 -9.82 11.78 -8.34
C LYS A 62 -9.41 10.33 -8.10
N VAL A 63 -9.95 9.71 -7.05
CA VAL A 63 -9.68 8.30 -6.75
C VAL A 63 -10.12 7.41 -7.91
N GLU A 64 -11.30 7.66 -8.48
CA GLU A 64 -11.81 6.89 -9.62
C GLU A 64 -10.91 7.06 -10.85
N ARG A 65 -10.55 8.30 -11.19
CA ARG A 65 -9.67 8.58 -12.34
C ARG A 65 -8.28 7.93 -12.18
N LEU A 66 -7.69 8.04 -10.99
CA LEU A 66 -6.39 7.43 -10.70
C LEU A 66 -6.49 5.89 -10.71
N GLY A 67 -7.57 5.34 -10.16
CA GLY A 67 -7.82 3.91 -10.17
C GLY A 67 -7.97 3.36 -11.59
N GLN A 68 -8.66 4.09 -12.47
CA GLN A 68 -8.79 3.72 -13.89
C GLN A 68 -7.44 3.79 -14.61
N ALA A 69 -6.69 4.89 -14.46
CA ALA A 69 -5.37 5.03 -15.07
C ALA A 69 -4.41 3.92 -14.61
N PHE A 70 -4.40 3.64 -13.31
CA PHE A 70 -3.59 2.56 -12.74
C PHE A 70 -3.96 1.20 -13.34
N LYS A 71 -5.25 0.87 -13.43
CA LYS A 71 -5.72 -0.39 -14.03
C LYS A 71 -5.31 -0.53 -15.49
N GLN A 72 -5.34 0.56 -16.27
CA GLN A 72 -4.88 0.51 -17.66
C GLN A 72 -3.37 0.23 -17.74
N ASN A 73 -2.56 0.92 -16.94
CA ASN A 73 -1.11 0.68 -16.90
C ASN A 73 -0.77 -0.76 -16.50
N VAL A 74 -1.50 -1.35 -15.53
CA VAL A 74 -1.32 -2.76 -15.15
C VAL A 74 -1.64 -3.70 -16.30
N ARG A 75 -2.69 -3.43 -17.09
CA ARG A 75 -3.06 -4.23 -18.26
C ARG A 75 -1.98 -4.16 -19.35
N GLU A 76 -1.48 -2.96 -19.65
CA GLU A 76 -0.41 -2.77 -20.63
C GLU A 76 0.87 -3.51 -20.24
N LEU A 77 1.24 -3.50 -18.97
CA LEU A 77 2.37 -4.29 -18.48
C LEU A 77 2.10 -5.80 -18.61
N ARG A 78 0.90 -6.25 -18.28
CA ARG A 78 0.52 -7.66 -18.38
C ARG A 78 0.59 -8.19 -19.82
N GLU A 79 0.27 -7.36 -20.81
CA GLU A 79 0.43 -7.72 -22.24
C GLU A 79 1.89 -7.98 -22.62
N LYS A 80 2.84 -7.40 -21.89
CA LYS A 80 4.29 -7.61 -22.06
C LYS A 80 4.84 -8.71 -21.14
N SER A 81 3.97 -9.55 -20.57
CA SER A 81 4.35 -10.50 -19.52
C SER A 81 5.44 -11.50 -19.89
N ALA A 82 5.61 -11.84 -21.17
CA ALA A 82 6.64 -12.78 -21.64
C ALA A 82 8.09 -12.30 -21.40
N CYS A 83 8.31 -10.99 -21.19
CA CYS A 83 9.63 -10.41 -20.94
C CYS A 83 9.57 -9.33 -19.86
N LEU A 84 8.72 -9.53 -18.84
CA LEU A 84 8.50 -8.55 -17.78
C LEU A 84 9.16 -8.95 -16.47
N ASP A 85 10.06 -8.10 -15.99
CA ASP A 85 10.62 -8.18 -14.65
C ASP A 85 9.98 -7.10 -13.76
N LEU A 86 9.41 -7.52 -12.63
CA LEU A 86 8.86 -6.62 -11.62
C LEU A 86 9.68 -6.69 -10.34
N VAL A 87 10.27 -5.57 -9.94
CA VAL A 87 10.98 -5.45 -8.67
C VAL A 87 10.20 -4.52 -7.73
N PHE A 88 9.74 -5.06 -6.60
CA PHE A 88 9.03 -4.30 -5.58
C PHE A 88 10.00 -3.84 -4.49
N LEU A 89 10.00 -2.54 -4.21
CA LEU A 89 10.66 -1.96 -3.05
C LEU A 89 9.60 -1.65 -1.99
N VAL A 90 9.66 -2.33 -0.86
CA VAL A 90 8.67 -2.23 0.22
C VAL A 90 9.32 -1.57 1.44
N ASP A 91 8.77 -0.44 1.89
CA ASP A 91 9.33 0.31 3.02
C ASP A 91 8.87 -0.30 4.35
N GLU A 92 9.83 -0.71 5.16
CA GLU A 92 9.64 -1.32 6.47
C GLU A 92 10.01 -0.33 7.58
N SER A 93 10.08 0.97 7.27
CA SER A 93 10.42 2.02 8.22
C SER A 93 9.41 2.15 9.36
N SER A 94 9.86 2.67 10.50
CA SER A 94 9.01 2.88 11.68
C SER A 94 7.86 3.85 11.42
N SER A 95 8.02 4.80 10.48
CA SER A 95 6.96 5.73 10.07
C SER A 95 5.84 5.06 9.27
N VAL A 96 6.14 3.95 8.57
CA VAL A 96 5.12 3.14 7.92
C VAL A 96 4.31 2.40 8.97
N GLY A 97 4.98 1.72 9.90
CA GLY A 97 4.32 0.93 10.94
C GLY A 97 3.78 -0.40 10.42
N SER A 98 3.57 -1.36 11.34
CA SER A 98 3.22 -2.74 10.98
C SER A 98 1.94 -2.88 10.16
N ASN A 99 0.91 -2.07 10.43
CA ASN A 99 -0.38 -2.19 9.74
C ASN A 99 -0.30 -1.72 8.27
N ASN A 100 0.42 -0.63 8.01
CA ASN A 100 0.60 -0.13 6.65
C ASN A 100 1.55 -1.05 5.88
N PHE A 101 2.60 -1.55 6.52
CA PHE A 101 3.49 -2.55 5.91
C PHE A 101 2.72 -3.80 5.43
N GLN A 102 1.81 -4.32 6.25
CA GLN A 102 0.94 -5.44 5.85
C GLN A 102 0.01 -5.05 4.69
N SER A 103 -0.43 -3.80 4.63
CA SER A 103 -1.23 -3.29 3.51
C SER A 103 -0.41 -3.14 2.23
N GLU A 104 0.86 -2.75 2.31
CA GLU A 104 1.81 -2.74 1.19
C GLU A 104 2.02 -4.16 0.64
N LEU A 105 2.28 -5.15 1.50
CA LEU A 105 2.40 -6.55 1.07
C LEU A 105 1.10 -7.07 0.42
N ARG A 106 -0.06 -6.68 0.96
CA ARG A 106 -1.37 -7.01 0.36
C ARG A 106 -1.52 -6.35 -1.01
N PHE A 107 -1.08 -5.10 -1.18
CA PHE A 107 -1.07 -4.40 -2.46
C PHE A 107 -0.19 -5.13 -3.49
N VAL A 108 1.04 -5.52 -3.11
CA VAL A 108 1.94 -6.29 -3.99
C VAL A 108 1.26 -7.58 -4.46
N ARG A 109 0.66 -8.36 -3.54
CA ARG A 109 -0.09 -9.58 -3.91
C ARG A 109 -1.26 -9.29 -4.84
N LYS A 110 -2.01 -8.21 -4.59
CA LYS A 110 -3.16 -7.84 -5.40
C LYS A 110 -2.74 -7.45 -6.81
N MET A 111 -1.67 -6.67 -6.95
CA MET A 111 -1.11 -6.33 -8.26
C MET A 111 -0.62 -7.57 -9.00
N LEU A 112 0.19 -8.41 -8.35
CA LEU A 112 0.71 -9.65 -8.94
C LEU A 112 -0.39 -10.67 -9.28
N SER A 113 -1.60 -10.53 -8.73
CA SER A 113 -2.73 -11.40 -9.08
C SER A 113 -3.14 -11.25 -10.55
N ASP A 114 -2.87 -10.09 -11.18
CA ASP A 114 -3.17 -9.85 -12.59
C ASP A 114 -2.08 -10.40 -13.55
N PHE A 115 -0.87 -10.71 -13.04
CA PHE A 115 0.26 -11.16 -13.86
C PHE A 115 0.41 -12.69 -13.88
N PRO A 116 0.79 -13.29 -15.03
CA PRO A 116 1.19 -14.70 -15.08
C PRO A 116 2.62 -14.85 -14.55
N VAL A 117 2.76 -15.03 -13.23
CA VAL A 117 4.07 -15.18 -12.58
C VAL A 117 4.63 -16.60 -12.81
N ALA A 118 5.69 -16.68 -13.60
CA ALA A 118 6.43 -17.90 -13.94
C ALA A 118 7.83 -17.54 -14.47
N PRO A 119 8.80 -18.48 -14.48
CA PRO A 119 10.16 -18.19 -14.96
C PRO A 119 10.22 -17.73 -16.42
N GLU A 120 9.29 -18.19 -17.26
CA GLU A 120 9.20 -17.87 -18.69
C GLU A 120 8.24 -16.70 -18.99
N ASN A 121 7.61 -16.12 -17.96
CA ASN A 121 6.69 -14.99 -18.09
C ASN A 121 7.13 -13.87 -17.13
N THR A 122 6.19 -13.36 -16.31
CA THR A 122 6.49 -12.28 -15.39
C THR A 122 7.35 -12.80 -14.25
N ARG A 123 8.59 -12.34 -14.17
CA ARG A 123 9.51 -12.67 -13.07
C ARG A 123 9.44 -11.56 -12.02
N VAL A 124 9.62 -11.94 -10.76
CA VAL A 124 9.38 -11.03 -9.63
C VAL A 124 10.53 -11.06 -8.65
N ALA A 125 10.93 -9.89 -8.18
CA ALA A 125 11.74 -9.74 -6.98
C ALA A 125 11.07 -8.79 -5.99
N LEU A 126 11.31 -9.00 -4.69
CA LEU A 126 10.79 -8.15 -3.62
C LEU A 126 11.92 -7.85 -2.65
N VAL A 127 12.21 -6.57 -2.46
CA VAL A 127 13.19 -6.05 -1.52
C VAL A 127 12.45 -5.27 -0.44
N THR A 128 12.62 -5.64 0.82
CA THR A 128 12.24 -4.76 1.92
C THR A 128 13.42 -3.92 2.37
N PHE A 129 13.16 -2.69 2.80
CA PHE A 129 14.19 -1.81 3.31
C PHE A 129 13.69 -1.00 4.50
N SER A 130 14.57 -0.73 5.46
CA SER A 130 14.34 0.30 6.47
C SER A 130 15.63 1.11 6.65
N SER A 131 16.58 0.64 7.44
CA SER A 131 17.85 1.30 7.69
C SER A 131 18.99 0.82 6.77
N LYS A 132 20.16 1.46 6.85
CA LYS A 132 21.35 1.05 6.08
C LYS A 132 21.76 -0.40 6.29
N THR A 133 21.51 -0.95 7.48
CA THR A 133 21.81 -2.34 7.83
C THR A 133 20.69 -3.32 7.46
N HIS A 134 19.54 -2.80 7.02
CA HIS A 134 18.34 -3.60 6.74
C HIS A 134 17.81 -3.28 5.34
N VAL A 135 18.47 -3.86 4.34
CA VAL A 135 18.01 -3.91 2.95
C VAL A 135 18.11 -5.35 2.48
N VAL A 136 16.97 -6.01 2.30
CA VAL A 136 16.90 -7.47 2.18
C VAL A 136 16.03 -7.87 0.98
N THR A 137 16.61 -8.64 0.05
CA THR A 137 15.85 -9.36 -0.97
C THR A 137 15.10 -10.52 -0.30
N ARG A 138 13.77 -10.45 -0.27
CA ARG A 138 12.89 -11.49 0.30
C ARG A 138 12.43 -12.50 -0.76
N VAL A 139 12.28 -12.04 -2.00
CA VAL A 139 11.91 -12.84 -3.17
C VAL A 139 12.88 -12.54 -4.30
N ASP A 140 13.40 -13.58 -4.95
CA ASP A 140 14.19 -13.48 -6.18
C ASP A 140 13.79 -14.61 -7.15
N HIS A 141 12.86 -14.28 -8.05
CA HIS A 141 12.43 -15.14 -9.16
C HIS A 141 12.98 -14.63 -10.50
N ILE A 142 13.92 -13.66 -10.49
CA ILE A 142 14.49 -13.05 -11.69
C ILE A 142 15.84 -13.70 -12.02
N SER A 143 16.75 -13.81 -11.04
CA SER A 143 18.16 -14.14 -11.30
C SER A 143 18.38 -15.53 -11.89
N VAL A 144 17.94 -16.58 -11.18
CA VAL A 144 18.15 -17.98 -11.57
C VAL A 144 16.82 -18.72 -11.49
N PRO A 145 16.35 -19.35 -12.60
CA PRO A 145 15.16 -20.17 -12.59
C PRO A 145 15.28 -21.35 -11.60
N LYS A 146 14.25 -21.55 -10.78
CA LYS A 146 14.13 -22.69 -9.86
C LYS A 146 12.75 -23.31 -9.99
N SER A 147 12.67 -24.63 -9.80
CA SER A 147 11.41 -25.39 -9.92
C SER A 147 10.28 -24.91 -9.01
N HIS A 148 10.61 -24.27 -7.88
CA HIS A 148 9.63 -23.74 -6.93
C HIS A 148 9.24 -22.26 -7.19
N GLN A 149 9.73 -21.61 -8.25
CA GLN A 149 9.41 -20.22 -8.59
C GLN A 149 8.11 -20.13 -9.38
N HIS A 150 7.00 -20.32 -8.69
CA HIS A 150 5.67 -20.23 -9.28
C HIS A 150 4.74 -19.43 -8.39
N LYS A 151 3.71 -18.83 -9.01
CA LYS A 151 2.76 -17.92 -8.34
C LYS A 151 2.18 -18.46 -7.03
N CYS A 152 1.90 -19.77 -6.95
CA CYS A 152 1.37 -20.39 -5.73
C CYS A 152 2.38 -20.36 -4.56
N SER A 153 3.66 -20.67 -4.79
CA SER A 153 4.73 -20.54 -3.77
C SER A 153 4.85 -19.10 -3.31
N LEU A 154 4.89 -18.18 -4.28
CA LEU A 154 5.02 -16.74 -4.02
C LEU A 154 3.89 -16.24 -3.10
N PHE A 155 2.66 -16.68 -3.36
CA PHE A 155 1.47 -16.21 -2.65
C PHE A 155 1.22 -16.96 -1.34
N ASN A 156 1.57 -18.24 -1.23
CA ASN A 156 1.18 -19.03 -0.06
C ASN A 156 2.33 -19.20 0.94
N GLN A 157 3.56 -18.86 0.56
CA GLN A 157 4.74 -19.13 1.38
C GLN A 157 5.65 -17.89 1.47
N GLU A 158 6.13 -17.38 0.32
CA GLU A 158 7.22 -16.40 0.33
C GLU A 158 6.77 -15.02 0.82
N ILE A 159 5.71 -14.43 0.25
CA ILE A 159 5.19 -13.14 0.72
C ILE A 159 4.65 -13.21 2.16
N PRO A 160 3.86 -14.23 2.55
CA PRO A 160 3.40 -14.36 3.94
C PRO A 160 4.51 -14.48 4.99
N ALA A 161 5.68 -15.01 4.63
CA ALA A 161 6.81 -15.14 5.55
C ALA A 161 7.54 -13.81 5.84
N ILE A 162 7.18 -12.72 5.16
CA ILE A 162 7.82 -11.42 5.31
C ILE A 162 7.30 -10.72 6.58
N ASN A 163 8.14 -10.68 7.61
CA ASN A 163 7.85 -9.97 8.85
C ASN A 163 8.30 -8.50 8.82
N TYR A 164 7.60 -7.67 9.59
CA TYR A 164 7.91 -6.26 9.85
C TYR A 164 8.91 -6.11 11.01
N ARG A 165 9.87 -5.21 10.86
CA ARG A 165 10.93 -4.91 11.84
C ARG A 165 10.95 -3.44 12.26
N GLY A 166 10.51 -2.51 11.41
CA GLY A 166 10.73 -1.08 11.65
C GLY A 166 12.17 -0.64 11.37
N GLY A 167 12.45 0.63 11.64
CA GLY A 167 13.76 1.25 11.49
C GLY A 167 13.71 2.64 10.87
N GLY A 168 14.85 3.13 10.39
CA GLY A 168 14.91 4.35 9.58
C GLY A 168 14.40 4.11 8.15
N THR A 169 14.78 5.00 7.23
CA THR A 169 14.44 4.89 5.79
C THR A 169 15.70 5.07 4.95
N PHE A 170 16.06 4.06 4.16
CA PHE A 170 17.28 4.04 3.35
C PHE A 170 16.97 3.62 1.91
N THR A 171 16.20 4.46 1.23
CA THR A 171 15.74 4.27 -0.15
C THR A 171 16.89 4.08 -1.15
N LYS A 172 18.03 4.76 -0.93
CA LYS A 172 19.23 4.57 -1.78
C LYS A 172 19.67 3.11 -1.83
N GLY A 173 19.75 2.45 -0.68
CA GLY A 173 20.14 1.04 -0.60
C GLY A 173 19.13 0.12 -1.25
N ALA A 174 17.83 0.45 -1.17
CA ALA A 174 16.76 -0.30 -1.81
C ALA A 174 16.97 -0.38 -3.33
N PHE A 175 17.23 0.76 -3.99
CA PHE A 175 17.52 0.80 -5.42
C PHE A 175 18.81 0.05 -5.79
N GLN A 176 19.87 0.21 -5.00
CA GLN A 176 21.12 -0.54 -5.22
C GLN A 176 20.89 -2.06 -5.13
N ARG A 177 20.06 -2.51 -4.19
CA ARG A 177 19.72 -3.93 -4.04
C ARG A 177 18.83 -4.43 -5.17
N ALA A 178 17.88 -3.63 -5.65
CA ALA A 178 16.99 -3.98 -6.75
C ALA A 178 17.68 -4.16 -8.10
N ALA A 179 18.87 -3.58 -8.28
CA ALA A 179 19.67 -3.81 -9.47
C ALA A 179 20.29 -5.22 -9.52
N LEU A 180 20.48 -5.88 -8.38
CA LEU A 180 21.16 -7.18 -8.34
C LEU A 180 20.44 -8.26 -9.15
N PRO A 181 19.11 -8.48 -9.00
CA PRO A 181 18.43 -9.51 -9.77
C PRO A 181 18.43 -9.24 -11.29
N LEU A 182 18.53 -7.97 -11.69
CA LEU A 182 18.53 -7.57 -13.11
C LEU A 182 19.88 -7.73 -13.80
N ASN A 183 20.97 -7.85 -13.03
CA ASN A 183 22.31 -8.03 -13.57
C ASN A 183 22.62 -9.50 -13.95
N TYR A 184 21.73 -10.44 -13.63
CA TYR A 184 21.88 -11.84 -14.02
C TYR A 184 21.14 -12.10 -15.33
N THR A 185 21.89 -12.42 -16.39
CA THR A 185 21.29 -12.82 -17.66
C THR A 185 21.16 -14.35 -17.72
N PRO A 186 20.13 -14.91 -18.38
CA PRO A 186 20.03 -16.36 -18.60
C PRO A 186 21.25 -16.97 -19.32
N ALA A 187 22.00 -16.18 -20.08
CA ALA A 187 23.26 -16.61 -20.69
C ALA A 187 24.36 -16.93 -19.66
N ASP A 188 24.32 -16.31 -18.48
CA ASP A 188 25.29 -16.54 -17.41
C ASP A 188 25.09 -17.89 -16.69
N SER A 189 23.89 -18.48 -16.79
CA SER A 189 23.59 -19.80 -16.20
C SER A 189 24.06 -20.98 -17.05
N GLU A 190 24.08 -20.85 -18.39
CA GLU A 190 24.58 -21.90 -19.30
C GLU A 190 26.11 -22.07 -19.17
N GLY A 191 26.85 -20.97 -18.96
CA GLY A 191 28.31 -21.00 -18.81
C GLY A 191 28.82 -21.59 -17.49
N LYS A 192 27.98 -21.72 -16.46
CA LYS A 192 28.36 -22.30 -15.16
C LYS A 192 28.09 -23.78 -15.03
N LEU A 193 27.18 -24.35 -15.83
CA LEU A 193 26.91 -25.78 -15.82
C LEU A 193 27.96 -26.62 -16.57
N LEU A 194 28.82 -25.98 -17.37
CA LEU A 194 29.90 -26.63 -18.11
C LEU A 194 31.29 -26.49 -17.45
N ALA A 195 31.37 -25.87 -16.27
CA ALA A 195 32.62 -25.61 -15.55
C ALA A 195 32.70 -26.30 -14.17
N GLY A 196 31.85 -27.29 -13.92
CA GLY A 196 31.81 -28.08 -12.69
C GLY A 196 32.09 -29.56 -12.92
#